data_AF-A0A0C3CSG7-F1
#
_entry.id   AF-A0A0C3CSG7-F1
#
_cell.length_a   1.000
_cell.length_b   1.000
_cell.length_c   1.000
_cell.angle_alpha   90.00
_cell.angle_beta   90.00
_cell.angle_gamma   90.00
#
_symmetry.space_group_name_H-M   'P 1'
#
loop_
_entity.id
_entity.type
_entity.pdbx_description
1 polymer ?
#
loop_
_entity_poly.entity_id
_entity_poly.type
_entity_poly.pdbx_seq_one_letter_code
_entity_poly.pdbx_strand_id
1 'polypeptide(L)'
;MDNHSLPQVPLALDARLVALPPGAYGISYDMSTQKTEDNPPRGWHACRAPTYIQLAKRLQNCGFQQRQYSDWLCQDIEAIKAYWVMIRLKRILPPGKFESTVKKHQDASRYIGRI
;
A
#
# COMPACT_ATOMS: atom_id res chain seq x y z
N MET A 1 2.60 11.65 24.39
CA MET A 1 1.72 10.49 24.09
C MET A 1 1.18 10.75 22.71
N ASP A 2 1.84 10.17 21.71
CA ASP A 2 1.62 10.54 20.32
C ASP A 2 0.41 9.77 19.81
N ASN A 3 -0.69 10.49 19.66
CA ASN A 3 -1.90 9.99 19.02
C ASN A 3 -1.55 9.64 17.57
N HIS A 4 -1.23 8.37 17.33
CA HIS A 4 -1.23 7.77 16.01
C HIS A 4 -2.67 7.74 15.49
N SER A 5 -3.19 8.90 15.08
CA SER A 5 -4.44 9.04 14.36
C SER A 5 -4.44 8.02 13.23
N LEU A 6 -5.28 7.00 13.37
CA LEU A 6 -5.54 6.08 12.29
C LEU A 6 -6.05 6.93 11.12
N PRO A 7 -5.50 6.78 9.91
CA PRO A 7 -5.98 7.52 8.75
C PRO A 7 -7.50 7.31 8.65
N GLN A 8 -8.26 8.40 8.64
CA GLN A 8 -9.71 8.35 8.54
C GLN A 8 -10.09 7.80 7.18
N VAL A 9 -10.60 6.57 7.20
CA VAL A 9 -11.22 5.95 6.03
C VAL A 9 -12.61 6.55 5.90
N PRO A 10 -13.06 6.94 4.68
CA PRO A 10 -14.45 7.35 4.51
C PRO A 10 -15.37 6.21 4.97
N LEU A 11 -16.28 6.47 5.90
CA LEU A 11 -17.18 5.46 6.50
C LEU A 11 -17.92 4.60 5.45
N ALA A 12 -18.22 5.19 4.29
CA ALA A 12 -18.86 4.52 3.15
C ALA A 12 -17.97 3.47 2.46
N LEU A 13 -16.65 3.63 2.50
CA LEU A 13 -15.69 2.66 1.96
C LEU A 13 -15.57 1.45 2.90
N ASP A 14 -15.59 1.68 4.21
CA ASP A 14 -15.55 0.61 5.22
C ASP A 14 -16.77 -0.32 5.11
N ALA A 15 -17.98 0.23 4.99
CA ALA A 15 -19.20 -0.58 4.87
C ALA A 15 -19.19 -1.48 3.62
N ARG A 16 -18.68 -0.97 2.48
CA ARG A 16 -18.58 -1.74 1.24
C ARG A 16 -17.56 -2.87 1.35
N LEU A 17 -16.41 -2.61 1.98
CA LEU A 17 -15.36 -3.61 2.16
C LEU A 17 -15.76 -4.69 3.17
N VAL A 18 -16.50 -4.34 4.23
CA VAL A 18 -17.02 -5.30 5.21
C VAL A 18 -18.08 -6.23 4.59
N ALA A 19 -18.85 -5.73 3.61
CA ALA A 19 -19.85 -6.54 2.91
C ALA A 19 -19.26 -7.54 1.90
N LEU A 20 -17.98 -7.39 1.53
CA LEU A 20 -17.33 -8.31 0.60
C LEU A 20 -16.94 -9.60 1.31
N PRO A 21 -17.14 -10.77 0.69
CA PRO A 21 -16.75 -12.04 1.28
C PRO A 21 -15.21 -12.13 1.40
N PRO A 22 -14.69 -12.92 2.35
CA PRO A 22 -13.29 -13.33 2.33
C PRO A 22 -12.93 -13.98 0.99
N GLY A 23 -11.68 -13.80 0.55
CA GLY A 23 -11.21 -14.38 -0.70
C GLY A 23 -9.82 -13.91 -1.09
N ALA A 24 -9.52 -14.05 -2.39
CA ALA A 24 -8.27 -13.63 -3.00
C ALA A 24 -8.28 -12.11 -3.23
N TYR A 25 -7.49 -11.37 -2.45
CA TYR A 25 -7.35 -9.92 -2.60
C TYR A 25 -5.89 -9.53 -2.88
N GLY A 26 -5.72 -8.63 -3.85
CA GLY A 26 -4.42 -8.15 -4.27
C GLY A 26 -4.12 -6.71 -3.84
N ILE A 27 -2.82 -6.40 -3.68
CA ILE A 27 -2.29 -5.04 -3.53
C ILE A 27 -1.25 -4.83 -4.63
N SER A 28 -1.46 -3.80 -5.43
CA SER A 28 -0.55 -3.36 -6.48
C SER A 28 -0.15 -1.91 -6.29
N TYR A 29 1.11 -1.57 -6.58
CA TYR A 29 1.60 -0.19 -6.50
C TYR A 29 2.64 0.13 -7.57
N ASP A 30 2.64 1.38 -8.05
CA ASP A 30 3.69 1.91 -8.91
C ASP A 30 4.29 3.14 -8.24
N MET A 31 5.62 3.14 -8.06
CA MET A 31 6.36 4.24 -7.46
C MET A 31 7.15 4.99 -8.54
N SER A 32 7.14 6.31 -8.45
CA SER A 32 8.02 7.15 -9.25
C SER A 32 9.47 6.99 -8.78
N THR A 33 10.31 6.39 -9.62
CA THR A 33 11.77 6.35 -9.42
C THR A 33 12.33 7.75 -9.23
N GLN A 34 11.92 8.69 -10.10
CA GLN A 34 12.36 10.08 -10.04
C GLN A 34 12.04 10.71 -8.67
N LYS A 35 10.80 10.66 -8.20
CA LYS A 35 10.46 11.21 -6.88
C LYS A 35 11.16 10.51 -5.71
N THR A 36 11.59 9.26 -5.90
CA THR A 36 12.30 8.51 -4.87
C THR A 36 13.78 8.91 -4.82
N GLU A 37 14.43 9.02 -5.97
CA GLU A 37 15.88 9.18 -6.09
C GLU A 37 16.34 10.64 -6.25
N ASP A 38 15.51 11.54 -6.79
CA ASP A 38 15.84 12.97 -6.95
C ASP A 38 16.15 13.63 -5.60
N ASN A 39 16.96 14.69 -5.64
CA ASN A 39 17.26 15.49 -4.46
C ASN A 39 16.02 16.27 -3.96
N PRO A 40 15.93 16.54 -2.64
CA PRO A 40 14.98 17.52 -2.11
C PRO A 40 15.11 18.88 -2.83
N PRO A 41 14.00 19.63 -3.02
CA PRO A 41 12.66 19.34 -2.51
C PRO A 41 11.80 18.46 -3.44
N ARG A 42 12.34 18.03 -4.60
CA ARG A 42 11.55 17.32 -5.63
C ARG A 42 11.50 15.81 -5.43
N GLY A 43 12.45 15.26 -4.67
CA GLY A 43 12.48 13.85 -4.28
C GLY A 43 13.06 13.62 -2.89
N TRP A 44 13.36 12.36 -2.60
CA TRP A 44 13.77 11.90 -1.27
C TRP A 44 15.27 11.60 -1.13
N HIS A 45 16.06 11.77 -2.20
CA HIS A 45 17.46 11.35 -2.25
C HIS A 45 17.67 9.93 -1.72
N ALA A 46 16.74 9.02 -2.06
CA ALA A 46 16.70 7.68 -1.50
C ALA A 46 16.88 6.63 -2.60
N CYS A 47 17.72 5.63 -2.35
CA CYS A 47 17.78 4.46 -3.21
C CYS A 47 16.43 3.72 -3.19
N ARG A 48 15.95 3.31 -4.37
CA ARG A 48 14.69 2.56 -4.49
C ARG A 48 14.73 1.18 -3.84
N ALA A 49 15.85 0.46 -3.91
CA ALA A 49 15.94 -0.92 -3.44
C ALA A 49 15.59 -1.10 -1.94
N PRO A 50 16.14 -0.31 -1.00
CA PRO A 50 15.71 -0.33 0.40
C PRO A 50 14.22 -0.05 0.60
N THR A 51 13.63 0.78 -0.26
CA THR A 51 12.20 1.10 -0.18
C THR A 51 11.33 -0.09 -0.58
N TYR A 52 11.66 -0.75 -1.69
CA TYR A 52 10.99 -1.98 -2.11
C TYR A 52 11.17 -3.11 -1.09
N ILE A 53 12.35 -3.27 -0.48
CA ILE A 53 12.60 -4.26 0.56
C ILE A 53 11.70 -4.03 1.79
N GLN A 54 11.52 -2.78 2.22
CA GLN A 54 10.62 -2.45 3.33
C GLN A 54 9.16 -2.79 3.01
N LEU A 55 8.70 -2.48 1.79
CA LEU A 55 7.34 -2.79 1.33
C LEU A 55 7.12 -4.31 1.28
N ALA A 56 8.06 -5.03 0.67
CA ALA A 56 8.02 -6.50 0.57
C ALA A 56 7.93 -7.15 1.95
N LYS A 57 8.79 -6.76 2.89
CA LYS A 57 8.76 -7.28 4.27
C LYS A 57 7.42 -7.04 4.95
N ARG A 58 6.82 -5.85 4.79
CA ARG A 58 5.51 -5.55 5.39
C ARG A 58 4.40 -6.42 4.82
N LEU A 59 4.39 -6.60 3.50
CA LEU A 59 3.38 -7.40 2.81
C LEU A 59 3.51 -8.88 3.16
N GLN A 60 4.73 -9.42 3.15
CA GLN A 60 5.02 -10.79 3.59
C GLN A 60 4.60 -11.05 5.04
N ASN A 61 4.89 -10.11 5.95
CA ASN A 61 4.46 -10.20 7.36
C ASN A 61 2.93 -10.14 7.53
N CYS A 62 2.18 -9.71 6.51
CA CYS A 62 0.72 -9.72 6.48
C CYS A 62 0.14 -10.88 5.66
N GLY A 63 0.97 -11.87 5.27
CA GLY A 63 0.52 -13.05 4.54
C GLY A 63 0.36 -12.86 3.02
N PHE A 64 0.81 -11.74 2.48
CA PHE A 64 0.80 -11.52 1.03
C PHE A 64 2.00 -12.20 0.37
N GLN A 65 1.74 -12.90 -0.72
CA GLN A 65 2.73 -13.50 -1.59
C GLN A 65 2.97 -12.60 -2.80
N GLN A 66 4.23 -12.42 -3.16
CA GLN A 66 4.59 -11.68 -4.36
C GLN A 66 4.20 -12.50 -5.59
N ARG A 67 3.46 -11.92 -6.53
CA ARG A 67 3.14 -12.53 -7.82
C ARG A 67 4.15 -12.08 -8.86
N GLN A 68 4.26 -10.77 -9.06
CA GLN A 68 5.20 -10.18 -10.00
C GLN A 68 5.51 -8.74 -9.59
N TYR A 69 6.79 -8.37 -9.50
CA TYR A 69 7.22 -7.00 -9.17
C TYR A 69 6.48 -6.37 -7.97
N SER A 70 5.60 -5.41 -8.22
CA SER A 70 4.83 -4.70 -7.19
C SER A 70 3.41 -5.25 -7.00
N ASP A 71 3.11 -6.41 -7.56
CA ASP A 71 1.83 -7.10 -7.44
C ASP A 71 1.90 -8.21 -6.38
N TRP A 72 1.00 -8.12 -5.41
CA TRP A 72 0.96 -8.98 -4.24
C TRP A 72 -0.44 -9.54 -4.06
N LEU A 73 -0.54 -10.80 -3.63
CA LEU A 73 -1.81 -11.50 -3.45
C LEU A 73 -1.86 -12.19 -2.09
N CYS A 74 -2.98 -12.09 -1.39
CA CYS A 74 -3.26 -12.88 -0.20
C CYS A 74 -4.53 -13.70 -0.44
N GLN A 75 -4.44 -15.00 -0.22
CA GLN A 75 -5.59 -15.90 -0.24
C GLN A 75 -6.30 -15.83 1.11
N ASP A 76 -7.62 -16.02 1.10
CA ASP A 76 -8.46 -16.13 2.30
C ASP A 76 -8.36 -14.94 3.28
N ILE A 77 -8.26 -13.72 2.74
CA ILE A 77 -8.27 -12.49 3.54
C ILE A 77 -9.62 -11.76 3.41
N GLU A 78 -10.05 -11.10 4.47
CA GLU A 78 -11.17 -10.15 4.40
C GLU A 78 -10.75 -8.89 3.64
N ALA A 79 -11.62 -8.36 2.78
CA ALA A 79 -11.32 -7.17 1.98
C ALA A 79 -10.91 -5.97 2.86
N ILE A 80 -11.58 -5.79 4.01
CA ILE A 80 -11.24 -4.73 4.96
C ILE A 80 -9.85 -4.91 5.58
N LYS A 81 -9.41 -6.16 5.83
CA LYS A 81 -8.06 -6.44 6.33
C LYS A 81 -7.01 -6.13 5.25
N ALA A 82 -7.25 -6.54 4.00
CA ALA A 82 -6.38 -6.18 2.88
C ALA A 82 -6.26 -4.65 2.71
N TYR A 83 -7.38 -3.94 2.85
CA TYR A 83 -7.40 -2.47 2.84
C TYR A 83 -6.55 -1.85 3.95
N TRP A 84 -6.68 -2.33 5.20
CA TRP A 84 -5.85 -1.85 6.30
C TRP A 84 -4.36 -2.12 6.08
N VAL A 85 -4.00 -3.23 5.44
CA VAL A 85 -2.61 -3.51 5.05
C VAL A 85 -2.10 -2.48 4.04
N MET A 86 -2.87 -2.18 2.98
CA MET A 86 -2.54 -1.12 2.01
C MET A 86 -2.31 0.23 2.71
N ILE A 87 -3.20 0.59 3.64
CA ILE A 87 -3.08 1.83 4.41
C ILE A 87 -1.81 1.84 5.28
N ARG A 88 -1.44 0.71 5.88
CA ARG A 88 -0.20 0.57 6.67
C ARG A 88 1.07 0.69 5.83
N LEU A 89 1.02 0.52 4.51
CA LEU A 89 2.17 0.77 3.63
C LEU A 89 2.58 2.24 3.63
N LYS A 90 1.66 3.17 3.86
CA LYS A 90 1.98 4.61 3.99
C LYS A 90 2.93 4.92 5.15
N ARG A 91 3.08 3.99 6.09
CA ARG A 91 3.91 4.12 7.30
C ARG A 91 5.32 3.52 7.14
N ILE A 92 5.78 3.17 5.93
CA ILE A 92 7.20 2.83 5.73
C ILE A 92 8.09 4.04 6.02
N LEU A 93 9.40 3.80 6.20
CA LEU A 93 10.35 4.86 6.51
C LEU A 93 11.04 5.42 5.26
N PRO A 94 11.30 6.74 5.21
CA PRO A 94 10.73 7.76 6.11
C PRO A 94 9.22 7.97 5.87
N PRO A 95 8.47 8.43 6.90
CA PRO A 95 7.04 8.73 6.76
C PRO A 95 6.77 9.72 5.61
N GLY A 96 5.67 9.52 4.89
CA GLY A 96 5.29 10.36 3.75
C GLY A 96 6.02 10.03 2.43
N LYS A 97 7.12 9.27 2.46
CA LYS A 97 7.82 8.86 1.23
C LYS A 97 6.94 8.03 0.32
N PHE A 98 6.30 6.99 0.84
CA PHE A 98 5.45 6.13 0.01
C PHE A 98 4.30 6.93 -0.62
N GLU A 99 3.58 7.72 0.18
CA GLU A 99 2.43 8.48 -0.29
C GLU A 99 2.79 9.54 -1.35
N SER A 100 3.95 10.18 -1.20
CA SER A 100 4.41 11.19 -2.17
C SER A 100 5.04 10.59 -3.45
N THR A 101 5.54 9.36 -3.38
CA THR A 101 6.21 8.68 -4.51
C THR A 101 5.30 7.76 -5.31
N VAL A 102 4.24 7.21 -4.70
CA VAL A 102 3.26 6.39 -5.40
C VAL A 102 2.57 7.22 -6.48
N LYS A 103 2.52 6.68 -7.70
CA LYS A 103 1.81 7.30 -8.82
C LYS A 103 0.32 7.13 -8.56
N LYS A 104 -0.43 8.23 -8.68
CA LYS A 104 -1.89 8.16 -8.71
C LYS A 104 -2.27 7.50 -10.02
N HIS A 105 -2.68 6.23 -9.99
CA HIS A 105 -3.38 5.66 -11.13
C HIS A 105 -4.75 6.33 -11.24
N GLN A 106 -5.17 6.67 -12.45
CA GLN A 106 -6.42 7.39 -12.71
C GLN A 106 -7.71 6.61 -12.34
N ASP A 107 -7.60 5.36 -11.87
CA ASP A 107 -8.76 4.55 -11.47
C ASP A 107 -8.53 3.91 -10.09
N ALA A 108 -9.23 4.44 -9.07
CA ALA A 108 -9.24 3.91 -7.70
C ALA A 108 -9.88 2.51 -7.59
N SER A 109 -10.55 2.02 -8.63
CA SER A 109 -11.24 0.72 -8.66
C SER A 109 -10.31 -0.51 -8.72
N ARG A 110 -8.98 -0.33 -8.72
CA ARG A 110 -8.01 -1.43 -8.85
C ARG A 110 -7.19 -1.75 -7.60
N TYR A 111 -7.36 -1.00 -6.51
CA TYR A 111 -6.51 -1.19 -5.32
C TYR A 111 -6.91 -2.38 -4.45
N ILE A 112 -8.12 -2.90 -4.61
CA ILE A 112 -8.60 -4.18 -4.07
C ILE A 112 -9.50 -4.79 -5.15
N GLY A 113 -8.92 -5.66 -5.97
CA GLY A 113 -9.67 -6.50 -6.88
C GLY A 113 -9.78 -7.91 -6.29
N ARG A 114 -10.97 -8.51 -6.38
CA ARG A 114 -11.10 -9.97 -6.29
C ARG A 114 -10.49 -10.53 -7.57
N ILE A 115 -9.44 -11.34 -7.45
CA ILE A 115 -8.82 -12.05 -8.58
C ILE A 115 -9.48 -13.42 -8.72
#